data_AF-A0A1G3XR90-F1
#
_entry.id   AF-A0A1G3XR90-F1
#
_cell.length_a   1.000
_cell.length_b   1.000
_cell.length_c   1.000
_cell.angle_alpha   90.00
_cell.angle_beta   90.00
_cell.angle_gamma   90.00
#
_symmetry.space_group_name_H-M   'P 1'
#
loop_
_entity.id
_entity.type
_entity.pdbx_description
1 polymer ?
#
loop_
_entity_poly.entity_id
_entity_poly.type
_entity_poly.pdbx_seq_one_letter_code
_entity_poly.pdbx_strand_id
1 'polypeptide(L)' 'MSEEGLQDRIASLRSELSKLNISAGRGTLKKESGSIKVVRRNIARVLTVMNEKGQKNEEGAAE' A
#
# COMPACT_ATOMS: atom_id res chain seq x y z
N MET A 1 -10.82 3.28 -10.12
CA MET A 1 -9.58 3.97 -9.69
C MET A 1 -8.65 4.07 -10.88
N SER A 2 -8.34 5.30 -11.29
CA SER A 2 -7.28 5.60 -12.26
C SER A 2 -5.92 5.16 -11.72
N GLU A 3 -4.93 5.06 -12.60
CA GLU A 3 -3.56 4.70 -12.23
C GLU A 3 -2.95 5.72 -11.25
N GLU A 4 -3.20 7.02 -11.48
CA GLU A 4 -2.86 8.11 -10.55
C GLU A 4 -3.50 7.91 -9.17
N GLY A 5 -4.78 7.54 -9.11
CA GLY A 5 -5.46 7.31 -7.84
C GLY A 5 -4.89 6.14 -7.02
N LEU A 6 -4.31 5.13 -7.69
CA LEU A 6 -3.61 4.03 -7.01
C LEU A 6 -2.27 4.48 -6.46
N GLN A 7 -1.53 5.30 -7.22
CA GLN A 7 -0.26 5.88 -6.77
C GLN A 7 -0.46 6.81 -5.57
N ASP A 8 -1.46 7.69 -5.61
CA ASP A 8 -1.82 8.55 -4.49
C ASP A 8 -2.21 7.76 -3.24
N ARG A 9 -2.92 6.64 -3.43
CA ARG A 9 -3.27 5.74 -2.33
C ARG A 9 -2.04 5.10 -1.71
N ILE A 10 -1.06 4.68 -2.52
CA ILE A 10 0.21 4.14 -2.03
C ILE A 10 0.98 5.20 -1.24
N ALA A 11 1.05 6.43 -1.75
CA ALA A 11 1.73 7.54 -1.08
C ALA A 11 1.10 7.84 0.30
N SER A 12 -0.22 7.86 0.36
CA SER A 12 -0.99 8.04 1.60
C SER A 12 -0.70 6.93 2.62
N LEU A 13 -0.79 5.66 2.19
CA LEU A 13 -0.55 4.50 3.06
C LEU A 13 0.90 4.41 3.54
N ARG A 14 1.88 4.82 2.72
CA ARG A 14 3.30 4.89 3.14
C ARG A 14 3.52 5.97 4.19
N SER A 15 2.87 7.13 4.05
CA SER A 15 2.91 8.20 5.05
C SER A 15 2.32 7.74 6.39
N GLU A 16 1.18 7.05 6.35
CA GLU A 16 0.55 6.45 7.54
C GLU A 16 1.46 5.40 8.20
N LEU A 17 2.07 4.52 7.39
CA LEU A 17 3.01 3.52 7.89
C LEU A 17 4.22 4.16 8.59
N SER A 18 4.74 5.27 8.04
CA SER A 18 5.85 6.01 8.64
C SER A 18 5.48 6.56 10.02
N LYS A 19 4.30 7.17 10.14
CA LYS A 19 3.78 7.68 11.43
C LYS A 19 3.64 6.55 12.47
N LEU A 20 3.08 5.40 12.06
CA LEU A 20 2.93 4.24 12.93
C LEU A 20 4.28 3.67 13.37
N ASN A 21 5.27 3.60 12.48
CA ASN A 21 6.62 3.14 12.81
C ASN A 21 7.34 4.07 13.79
N ILE A 22 7.19 5.38 13.64
CA ILE A 22 7.75 6.37 14.58
C ILE A 22 7.12 6.17 15.97
N SER A 23 5.80 6.04 16.05
CA SER A 23 5.09 5.78 17.30
C SER A 23 5.45 4.42 17.92
N ALA A 24 5.70 3.40 17.10
CA ALA A 24 6.19 2.09 17.56
C ALA A 24 7.61 2.19 18.12
N GLY A 25 8.52 2.89 17.43
CA GLY A 25 9.89 3.10 17.89
C GLY A 25 9.96 3.91 19.20
N ARG A 26 9.01 4.81 19.43
CA ARG A 26 8.86 5.54 20.71
C ARG A 26 8.22 4.70 21.82
N GLY A 27 7.76 3.48 21.53
CA GLY A 27 7.11 2.60 22.50
C GLY A 27 5.68 3.00 22.91
N THR A 28 5.08 3.98 22.21
CA THR A 28 3.71 4.45 22.52
C THR A 28 2.63 3.63 21.81
N LEU A 29 3.02 2.79 20.85
CA LEU A 29 2.12 1.96 20.06
C LEU A 29 1.68 0.72 20.86
N LYS A 30 0.73 0.89 21.78
CA LYS A 30 0.18 -0.18 22.61
C LYS A 30 -0.82 -1.05 21.84
N LYS A 31 -2.10 -0.67 21.85
CA LYS A 31 -3.21 -1.41 21.23
C LYS A 31 -3.25 -1.29 19.70
N GLU A 32 -2.54 -0.32 19.13
CA GLU A 32 -2.50 -0.04 17.69
C GLU A 32 -1.33 -0.73 16.96
N SER A 33 -0.56 -1.57 17.66
CA SER A 33 0.54 -2.35 17.07
C SER A 33 0.08 -3.25 15.91
N GLY A 34 -1.17 -3.71 15.92
CA GLY A 34 -1.78 -4.46 14.82
C GLY A 34 -1.99 -3.64 13.54
N SER A 35 -2.08 -2.31 13.65
CA SER A 35 -2.35 -1.41 12.52
C SER A 35 -1.22 -1.41 11.51
N ILE A 36 0.04 -1.55 11.95
CA ILE A 36 1.21 -1.67 11.04
C ILE A 36 1.02 -2.86 10.08
N LYS A 37 0.57 -4.02 10.60
CA LYS A 37 0.36 -5.22 9.78
C LYS A 37 -0.80 -5.03 8.79
N VAL A 38 -1.82 -4.26 9.14
CA VAL A 38 -2.95 -3.94 8.26
C VAL A 38 -2.51 -2.99 7.15
N VAL A 39 -1.81 -1.90 7.49
CA VAL A 39 -1.33 -0.92 6.50
C VAL A 39 -0.36 -1.56 5.51
N ARG A 40 0.58 -2.42 5.96
CA ARG A 40 1.46 -3.18 5.06
C ARG A 40 0.69 -4.08 4.08
N ARG A 41 -0.33 -4.79 4.57
CA ARG A 41 -1.20 -5.63 3.70
C ARG A 41 -1.97 -4.79 2.68
N ASN A 42 -2.42 -3.60 3.07
CA ASN A 42 -3.13 -2.71 2.15
C ASN A 42 -2.20 -2.18 1.05
N ILE A 43 -0.96 -1.80 1.37
CA ILE A 43 0.04 -1.42 0.37
C ILE A 43 0.28 -2.56 -0.62
N ALA A 44 0.48 -3.78 -0.13
CA ALA A 44 0.70 -4.95 -0.99
C ALA A 44 -0.48 -5.20 -1.94
N ARG A 45 -1.73 -5.11 -1.45
CA ARG A 45 -2.93 -5.27 -2.30
C ARG A 45 -3.02 -4.23 -3.40
N VAL A 46 -2.73 -2.96 -3.09
CA VAL A 46 -2.77 -1.88 -4.09
C VAL A 46 -1.70 -2.09 -5.16
N LEU A 47 -0.50 -2.53 -4.76
CA LEU A 47 0.56 -2.90 -5.70
C LEU A 47 0.18 -4.11 -6.57
N THR A 48 -0.47 -5.14 -5.99
CA THR A 48 -0.97 -6.28 -6.77
C THR A 48 -1.98 -5.84 -7.81
N VAL A 49 -2.96 -5.00 -7.45
CA VAL A 49 -3.95 -4.48 -8.41
C VAL A 49 -3.29 -3.64 -9.50
N MET A 50 -2.25 -2.86 -9.17
CA MET A 50 -1.50 -2.08 -10.15
C MET A 50 -0.74 -3.00 -11.13
N ASN A 51 -0.09 -4.04 -10.63
CA ASN A 51 0.60 -5.03 -11.46
C ASN A 51 -0.38 -5.83 -12.34
N GLU A 52 -1.51 -6.29 -11.80
CA GLU A 52 -2.53 -7.01 -12.58
C GLU A 52 -3.11 -6.16 -13.71
N LYS A 53 -3.24 -4.84 -13.49
CA LYS A 53 -3.63 -3.91 -14.56
C LYS A 53 -2.55 -3.73 -15.61
N GLY A 54 -1.28 -3.68 -15.20
CA GLY A 54 -0.14 -3.64 -16.14
C GLY A 54 -0.02 -4.91 -16.97
N GLN A 55 -0.17 -6.09 -16.37
CA GLN A 55 -0.07 -7.38 -17.04
C GLN A 55 -1.18 -7.61 -18.08
N LYS A 56 -2.41 -7.16 -17.81
CA LYS A 56 -3.51 -7.22 -18.79
C LYS A 56 -3.27 -6.37 -20.03
N ASN A 57 -2.50 -5.29 -19.92
CA ASN A 57 -2.13 -4.46 -21.07
C ASN A 57 -1.02 -5.10 -21.91
N GLU A 58 -0.16 -5.92 -21.32
CA GLU A 58 0.92 -6.63 -22.00
C GLU A 58 0.44 -7.94 -22.66
N GLU A 59 -0.48 -8.68 -22.02
CA GLU A 59 -1.08 -9.89 -22.59
C GLU A 59 -1.97 -9.59 -23.81
N GLY A 60 -2.67 -8.44 -23.83
CA GLY A 60 -3.46 -7.99 -24.99
C GLY A 60 -2.64 -7.41 -26.15
N ALA A 61 -1.34 -7.18 -25.97
CA ALA A 61 -0.42 -6.74 -27.03
C ALA A 61 0.34 -7.91 -27.68
N ALA A 62 0.22 -9.11 -27.11
CA ALA A 62 0.87 -10.33 -27.59
C ALA A 62 -0.06 -11.26 -28.40
N GLU A 63 -1.31 -10.84 -28.66
CA GLU A 63 -2.29 -11.52 -29.53
C GLU A 63 -2.51 -10.77 -30.85
#